data_AF-A0AA39PYQ8-F1
#
_entry.id   AF-A0AA39PYQ8-F1
#
_cell.length_a   1.000
_cell.length_b   1.000
_cell.length_c   1.000
_cell.angle_alpha   90.00
_cell.angle_beta   90.00
_cell.angle_gamma   90.00
#
_symmetry.space_group_name_H-M   'P 1'
#
loop_
_entity.id
_entity.type
_entity.pdbx_description
1 polymer ?
#
loop_
_entity_poly.entity_id
_entity_poly.type
_entity_poly.pdbx_seq_one_letter_code
_entity_poly.pdbx_strand_id
1 'polypeptide(L)'
;MSIGDKWAVHGMGSMDKESSFELLDAYFDMGRYFFDTANAYQGQSSKEFIGEWAEKRGIRDQLIITEYSTNYQRGNDSIVKKVNYVGDSVKSMHLSMGASLKRLRTWYIDILYLHWWQGHLTK
;
A
#
# COMPACT_ATOMS: atom_id res chain seq x y z
N MET A 1 -3.53 -1.32 9.64
CA MET A 1 -4.28 -2.07 8.62
C MET A 1 -4.06 -3.56 8.83
N SER A 2 -5.14 -4.35 8.94
CA SER A 2 -5.06 -5.80 9.22
C SER A 2 -4.97 -6.68 7.97
N ILE A 3 -5.33 -6.17 6.78
CA ILE A 3 -5.21 -6.88 5.50
C ILE A 3 -3.73 -7.04 5.14
N GLY A 4 -3.20 -8.25 5.30
CA GLY A 4 -1.81 -8.63 5.05
C GLY A 4 -1.20 -9.44 6.20
N ASP A 5 -0.07 -10.08 5.92
CA ASP A 5 0.48 -11.20 6.69
C ASP A 5 1.81 -10.91 7.41
N LYS A 6 2.41 -9.73 7.24
CA LYS A 6 3.81 -9.50 7.66
C LYS A 6 3.99 -8.94 9.06
N TRP A 7 2.98 -8.31 9.65
CA TRP A 7 3.16 -7.63 10.93
C TRP A 7 2.82 -8.47 12.16
N ALA A 8 2.35 -9.71 11.98
CA ALA A 8 2.12 -10.66 13.07
C ALA A 8 3.36 -10.83 13.97
N VAL A 9 4.55 -10.89 13.36
CA VAL A 9 5.84 -11.01 14.06
C VAL A 9 6.18 -9.80 14.95
N HIS A 10 5.49 -8.68 14.76
CA HIS A 10 5.65 -7.45 15.53
C HIS A 10 4.49 -7.24 16.54
N GLY A 11 3.65 -8.25 16.77
CA GLY A 11 2.53 -8.18 17.71
C GLY A 11 1.33 -7.34 17.22
N MET A 12 1.30 -7.01 15.93
CA MET A 12 0.19 -6.29 15.30
C MET A 12 -0.77 -7.28 14.61
N GLY A 13 -1.98 -6.82 14.30
CA GLY A 13 -2.97 -7.63 13.57
C GLY A 13 -2.48 -8.04 12.19
N SER A 14 -2.81 -9.27 11.78
CA SER A 14 -2.57 -9.83 10.46
C SER A 14 -3.79 -10.60 9.98
N MET A 15 -3.91 -10.75 8.67
CA MET A 15 -4.95 -11.53 8.02
C MET A 15 -4.34 -12.24 6.82
N ASP A 16 -4.57 -13.55 6.71
CA ASP A 16 -4.15 -14.31 5.54
C ASP A 16 -4.92 -13.86 4.29
N LYS A 17 -4.51 -14.38 3.13
CA LYS A 17 -5.07 -13.97 1.84
C LYS A 17 -6.53 -14.39 1.69
N GLU A 18 -6.90 -15.58 2.16
CA GLU A 18 -8.24 -16.15 2.00
C GLU A 18 -9.25 -15.32 2.80
N SER A 19 -8.97 -15.11 4.08
CA SER A 19 -9.75 -14.25 4.97
C SER A 19 -9.79 -12.80 4.46
N SER A 20 -8.69 -12.30 3.90
CA SER A 20 -8.66 -10.97 3.30
C SER A 20 -9.59 -10.86 2.09
N PHE A 21 -9.65 -11.87 1.24
CA PHE A 21 -10.51 -11.88 0.06
C PHE A 21 -11.98 -11.96 0.44
N GLU A 22 -12.32 -12.80 1.42
CA GLU A 22 -13.69 -12.88 1.97
C GLU A 22 -14.14 -11.53 2.55
N LEU A 23 -13.26 -10.85 3.30
CA LEU A 23 -13.55 -9.52 3.84
C LEU A 23 -13.76 -8.49 2.73
N LEU A 24 -12.91 -8.50 1.70
CA LEU A 24 -13.00 -7.56 0.57
C LEU A 24 -14.27 -7.81 -0.25
N ASP A 25 -14.66 -9.07 -0.45
CA ASP A 25 -15.92 -9.44 -1.10
C ASP A 25 -17.13 -8.92 -0.32
N ALA A 26 -17.19 -9.22 0.98
CA ALA A 26 -18.27 -8.73 1.82
C ALA A 26 -18.35 -7.20 1.83
N TYR A 27 -17.21 -6.50 1.86
CA TYR A 27 -17.16 -5.05 1.79
C TYR A 27 -17.70 -4.50 0.47
N PHE A 28 -17.32 -5.11 -0.65
CA PHE A 28 -17.77 -4.76 -1.99
C PHE A 28 -19.27 -5.01 -2.17
N ASP A 29 -19.76 -6.17 -1.73
CA ASP A 29 -21.18 -6.56 -1.82
C ASP A 29 -22.09 -5.66 -0.99
N MET A 30 -21.56 -5.04 0.07
CA MET A 30 -22.24 -3.99 0.84
C MET A 30 -22.29 -2.63 0.13
N GLY A 31 -21.84 -2.53 -1.12
CA GLY A 31 -21.82 -1.30 -1.90
C GLY A 31 -20.73 -0.32 -1.47
N ARG A 32 -19.65 -0.81 -0.87
CA ARG A 32 -18.52 0.03 -0.44
C ARG A 32 -17.33 -0.18 -1.38
N TYR A 33 -16.82 0.93 -1.90
CA TYR A 33 -15.82 0.92 -2.99
C TYR A 33 -14.53 1.64 -2.65
N PHE A 34 -14.41 2.20 -1.44
CA PHE A 34 -13.28 3.02 -1.02
C PHE A 34 -12.26 2.19 -0.23
N PHE A 35 -11.06 2.03 -0.76
CA PHE A 35 -9.98 1.27 -0.16
C PHE A 35 -8.77 2.16 0.11
N ASP A 36 -8.47 2.36 1.38
CA ASP A 36 -7.28 3.09 1.80
C ASP A 36 -6.10 2.14 2.02
N THR A 37 -4.90 2.52 1.59
CA THR A 37 -3.67 1.76 1.84
C THR A 37 -2.45 2.68 1.99
N ALA A 38 -1.28 2.11 2.25
CA ALA A 38 -0.03 2.86 2.35
C ALA A 38 1.14 2.05 1.81
N ASN A 39 2.19 2.75 1.37
CA ASN A 39 3.34 2.09 0.76
C ASN A 39 4.06 1.10 1.69
N ALA A 40 3.93 1.24 3.02
CA ALA A 40 4.59 0.44 4.04
C ALA A 40 3.66 -0.56 4.77
N TYR A 41 2.35 -0.53 4.56
CA TYR A 41 1.42 -1.39 5.29
C TYR A 41 1.70 -2.88 5.07
N GLN A 42 1.71 -3.65 6.17
CA GLN A 42 1.96 -5.09 6.19
C GLN A 42 3.21 -5.49 5.40
N GLY A 43 4.29 -4.70 5.51
CA GLY A 43 5.52 -5.00 4.76
C GLY A 43 5.30 -5.05 3.25
N GLN A 44 4.29 -4.33 2.75
CA GLN A 44 3.83 -4.21 1.36
C GLN A 44 2.84 -5.29 0.89
N SER A 45 2.54 -6.33 1.68
CA SER A 45 1.64 -7.42 1.23
C SER A 45 0.17 -7.03 1.14
N SER A 46 -0.26 -6.00 1.87
CA SER A 46 -1.62 -5.45 1.78
C SER A 46 -2.02 -5.08 0.34
N LYS A 47 -1.11 -4.40 -0.38
CA LYS A 47 -1.32 -3.98 -1.78
C LYS A 47 -1.34 -5.17 -2.72
N GLU A 48 -0.54 -6.18 -2.46
CA GLU A 48 -0.49 -7.40 -3.28
C GLU A 48 -1.84 -8.14 -3.20
N PHE A 49 -2.45 -8.19 -2.00
CA PHE A 49 -3.74 -8.84 -1.80
C PHE A 49 -4.86 -8.05 -2.47
N ILE A 50 -4.93 -6.73 -2.25
CA ILE A 50 -5.94 -5.86 -2.89
C ILE A 50 -5.81 -5.89 -4.42
N GLY A 51 -4.59 -5.81 -4.95
CA GLY A 51 -4.34 -5.83 -6.39
C GLY A 51 -4.73 -7.16 -7.03
N GLU A 52 -4.32 -8.28 -6.43
CA GLU A 52 -4.72 -9.61 -6.91
C GLU A 52 -6.23 -9.83 -6.82
N TRP A 53 -6.86 -9.39 -5.73
CA TRP A 53 -8.30 -9.49 -5.52
C TRP A 53 -9.10 -8.73 -6.59
N ALA A 54 -8.72 -7.48 -6.86
CA ALA A 54 -9.38 -6.63 -7.85
C ALA A 54 -9.16 -7.11 -9.29
N GLU A 55 -7.95 -7.56 -9.62
CA GLU A 55 -7.61 -8.15 -10.93
C GLU A 55 -8.46 -9.39 -11.21
N LYS A 56 -8.53 -10.33 -10.25
CA LYS A 56 -9.30 -11.58 -10.38
C LYS A 56 -10.78 -11.35 -10.64
N ARG A 57 -11.34 -10.25 -10.14
CA ARG A 57 -12.76 -9.91 -10.27
C ARG A 57 -13.05 -8.95 -11.43
N GLY A 58 -12.01 -8.37 -12.04
CA GLY A 58 -12.17 -7.40 -13.13
C GLY A 58 -12.86 -6.11 -12.67
N ILE A 59 -12.70 -5.72 -11.41
CA ILE A 59 -13.45 -4.62 -10.78
C ILE A 59 -12.60 -3.37 -10.51
N ARG A 60 -11.34 -3.31 -10.96
CA ARG A 60 -10.43 -2.19 -10.62
C ARG A 60 -11.05 -0.82 -10.87
N ASP A 61 -11.73 -0.62 -11.99
CA ASP A 61 -12.33 0.66 -12.38
C ASP A 61 -13.59 1.03 -11.57
N GLN A 62 -14.09 0.12 -10.74
CA GLN A 62 -15.20 0.36 -9.81
C GLN A 62 -14.71 0.78 -8.42
N LEU A 63 -13.40 0.74 -8.16
CA LEU A 63 -12.81 1.00 -6.86
C LEU A 63 -12.17 2.39 -6.81
N ILE A 64 -12.27 3.02 -5.64
CA ILE A 64 -11.47 4.19 -5.28
C ILE A 64 -10.35 3.71 -4.36
N ILE A 65 -9.11 3.73 -4.84
CA ILE A 65 -7.94 3.32 -4.06
C ILE A 65 -7.11 4.53 -3.70
N THR A 66 -6.93 4.75 -2.39
CA THR A 66 -6.08 5.82 -1.85
C THR A 66 -4.79 5.26 -1.30
N GLU A 67 -3.69 6.00 -1.47
CA GLU A 67 -2.39 5.61 -0.96
C GLU A 67 -1.73 6.73 -0.16
N TYR A 68 -1.18 6.37 0.99
CA TYR A 68 -0.31 7.22 1.78
C TYR A 68 1.18 6.99 1.46
N SER A 69 1.91 8.07 1.12
CA SER A 69 3.37 8.02 0.96
C SER A 69 4.07 8.01 2.32
N THR A 70 4.89 6.99 2.58
CA THR A 70 5.65 6.84 3.84
C THR A 70 7.09 6.40 3.59
N ASN A 71 7.80 6.01 4.66
CA ASN A 71 9.15 5.44 4.64
C ASN A 71 9.20 4.04 4.01
N TYR A 72 9.13 3.98 2.67
CA TYR A 72 8.96 2.78 1.86
C TYR A 72 9.99 1.65 2.12
N GLN A 73 11.29 1.97 2.24
CA GLN A 73 12.35 0.95 2.42
C GLN A 73 13.22 1.17 3.67
N ARG A 74 12.68 1.80 4.72
CA ARG A 74 13.46 2.08 5.94
C ARG A 74 14.00 0.80 6.60
N GLY A 75 13.22 -0.27 6.62
CA GLY A 75 13.58 -1.56 7.21
C GLY A 75 14.33 -2.53 6.28
N ASN A 76 14.72 -2.11 5.08
CA ASN A 76 15.40 -2.99 4.13
C ASN A 76 16.92 -2.87 4.26
N ASP A 77 17.57 -3.84 4.90
CA ASP A 77 19.00 -3.81 5.19
C ASP A 77 19.90 -4.04 3.97
N SER A 78 19.35 -4.50 2.85
CA SER A 78 20.09 -4.57 1.58
C SER A 78 20.40 -3.19 0.99
N ILE A 79 19.70 -2.15 1.43
CA ILE A 79 19.87 -0.78 0.92
C ILE A 79 20.77 0.01 1.87
N VAL A 80 22.02 0.24 1.46
CA VAL A 80 23.01 0.99 2.25
C VAL A 80 22.62 2.47 2.42
N LYS A 81 22.14 3.13 1.35
CA LYS A 81 21.73 4.54 1.37
C LYS A 81 20.23 4.69 1.14
N LYS A 82 19.48 4.94 2.21
CA LYS A 82 18.00 4.94 2.21
C LYS A 82 17.37 6.31 1.95
N VAL A 83 18.16 7.38 1.77
CA VAL A 83 17.68 8.77 1.64
C VAL A 83 16.61 8.97 0.55
N ASN A 84 16.68 8.20 -0.54
CA ASN A 84 15.72 8.27 -1.64
C ASN A 84 14.55 7.28 -1.53
N TYR A 85 14.45 6.55 -0.41
CA TYR A 85 13.38 5.58 -0.14
C TYR A 85 12.61 5.90 1.15
N VAL A 86 12.87 7.08 1.70
CA VAL A 86 12.22 7.61 2.90
C VAL A 86 11.76 9.02 2.59
N GLY A 87 10.62 9.39 3.16
CA GLY A 87 10.05 10.73 2.99
C GLY A 87 9.35 11.04 1.69
N ASP A 88 9.06 12.32 1.55
CA ASP A 88 8.23 12.98 0.56
C ASP A 88 9.05 13.70 -0.52
N SER A 89 10.35 13.43 -0.61
CA SER A 89 11.14 13.87 -1.78
C SER A 89 10.53 13.31 -3.07
N VAL A 90 10.56 14.10 -4.14
CA VAL A 90 10.02 13.70 -5.45
C VAL A 90 10.56 12.34 -5.90
N LYS A 91 11.85 12.08 -5.65
CA LYS A 91 12.50 10.80 -5.99
C LYS A 91 11.95 9.64 -5.16
N SER A 92 11.74 9.83 -3.86
CA SER A 92 11.14 8.82 -2.97
C SER A 92 9.70 8.50 -3.35
N MET A 93 8.90 9.55 -3.63
CA MET A 93 7.52 9.38 -4.09
C MET A 93 7.47 8.62 -5.42
N HIS A 94 8.32 8.97 -6.39
CA HIS A 94 8.36 8.28 -7.68
C HIS A 94 8.72 6.78 -7.54
N LEU A 95 9.76 6.47 -6.76
CA LEU A 95 10.20 5.10 -6.54
C LEU A 95 9.16 4.25 -5.79
N SER A 96 8.55 4.82 -4.75
CA SER A 96 7.53 4.12 -3.98
C SER A 96 6.25 3.94 -4.77
N MET A 97 5.80 4.97 -5.50
CA MET A 97 4.63 4.91 -6.38
C MET A 97 4.76 3.82 -7.44
N GLY A 98 5.88 3.80 -8.19
CA GLY A 98 6.10 2.81 -9.23
C GLY A 98 6.08 1.38 -8.69
N ALA A 99 6.49 1.17 -7.44
CA ALA A 99 6.42 -0.14 -6.82
C ALA A 99 5.04 -0.45 -6.22
N SER A 100 4.28 0.55 -5.77
CA SER A 100 2.89 0.38 -5.32
C SER A 100 1.98 -0.01 -6.46
N LEU A 101 2.07 0.67 -7.61
CA LEU A 101 1.31 0.36 -8.82
C LEU A 101 1.52 -1.09 -9.28
N LYS A 102 2.78 -1.56 -9.27
CA LYS A 102 3.11 -2.96 -9.58
C LYS A 102 2.42 -3.97 -8.65
N ARG A 103 2.34 -3.67 -7.35
CA ARG A 103 1.70 -4.56 -6.36
C ARG A 103 0.19 -4.52 -6.44
N LEU A 104 -0.37 -3.34 -6.65
CA LEU A 104 -1.79 -3.13 -6.87
C LEU A 104 -2.25 -3.63 -8.25
N ARG A 105 -1.32 -4.06 -9.13
CA ARG A 105 -1.60 -4.60 -10.48
C ARG A 105 -2.45 -3.64 -11.30
N THR A 106 -2.13 -2.35 -11.19
CA THR A 106 -2.87 -1.27 -11.85
C THR A 106 -1.90 -0.20 -12.32
N TRP A 107 -2.35 0.63 -13.26
CA TRP A 107 -1.57 1.73 -13.81
C TRP A 107 -1.85 3.07 -13.11
N TYR A 108 -2.82 3.12 -12.19
CA TYR A 108 -3.18 4.34 -11.45
C TYR A 108 -3.66 4.08 -10.02
N ILE A 109 -3.57 5.11 -9.19
CA ILE A 109 -4.30 5.25 -7.93
C ILE A 109 -5.17 6.50 -8.00
N ASP A 110 -6.24 6.52 -7.23
CA ASP A 110 -7.25 7.58 -7.29
C ASP A 110 -6.82 8.82 -6.51
N ILE A 111 -6.22 8.62 -5.33
CA ILE A 111 -5.72 9.71 -4.49
C ILE A 111 -4.39 9.31 -3.84
N LEU A 112 -3.37 10.17 -3.99
CA LEU A 112 -2.11 10.08 -3.25
C LEU A 112 -2.10 11.10 -2.11
N TYR A 113 -1.97 10.61 -0.89
CA TYR A 113 -1.81 11.43 0.31
C TYR A 113 -0.36 11.47 0.78
N LEU A 114 0.08 12.65 1.22
CA LEU A 114 1.27 12.79 2.04
C LEU A 114 0.91 12.37 3.47
N HIS A 115 1.50 11.28 3.96
CA HIS A 115 1.11 10.70 5.24
C HIS A 115 1.59 11.56 6.44
N TRP A 116 2.77 12.17 6.33
CA TRP A 116 3.36 13.01 7.37
C TRP A 116 4.20 14.10 6.70
N TRP A 117 4.17 15.32 7.24
CA TRP A 117 5.13 16.35 6.84
C TRP A 117 6.54 15.94 7.25
N GLN A 118 7.50 15.97 6.32
CA GLN A 118 8.91 15.69 6.63
C GLN A 118 9.77 16.96 6.57
N GLY A 119 10.15 17.46 7.75
CA GLY A 119 10.91 18.71 7.90
C GLY A 119 12.39 18.66 7.48
N HIS A 120 12.85 17.60 6.83
CA HIS A 120 14.27 17.41 6.47
C HIS A 120 14.59 17.78 5.01
N LEU A 121 13.59 18.19 4.23
CA LEU A 121 13.81 18.82 2.93
C LEU A 121 14.30 20.26 3.16
N THR A 122 15.58 20.40 3.51
CA THR A 122 16.25 21.70 3.48
C THR A 122 16.38 22.14 2.03
N LYS A 123 15.92 23.36 1.74
CA LYS A 123 16.12 24.04 0.46
C LYS A 123 17.61 24.11 0.08
#